data_AF-A0A1V9X030-F1
#
_entry.id   AF-A0A1V9X030-F1
#
_cell.length_a   1.000
_cell.length_b   1.000
_cell.length_c   1.000
_cell.angle_alpha   90.00
_cell.angle_beta   90.00
_cell.angle_gamma   90.00
#
_symmetry.space_group_name_H-M   'P 1'
#
loop_
_entity.id
_entity.type
_entity.pdbx_description
1 polymer ?
#
loop_
_entity_poly.entity_id
_entity_poly.type
_entity_poly.pdbx_seq_one_letter_code
_entity_poly.pdbx_strand_id
1 'polypeptide(L)'
;MTYRLADSQLRNELAGLIHNFQEMSKDELTCLIECEDATLDRQFIDGPAARAMERSRNQLIEENRRIARENVEKETRFFELRNQLLQMYHEGKQLKLNVEKLQEDAPQASTAPPSLDTIQALLEAAARETEDVSESIANDFLSSTISAEEFLAKFIDSRKDSHLRRVRAEKAAELLREQNRVPTAVPSFPRYVPPSGEYQPPSLPTVGPQYGPPQQALPYLPYPTAYPPGGPMSMPTPGS
;
A
#
# COMPACT_ATOMS: atom_id res chain seq x y z
N MET A 1 -9.44 -32.87 8.31
CA MET A 1 -10.01 -33.50 9.53
C MET A 1 -11.40 -34.08 9.30
N THR A 2 -12.25 -33.48 8.45
CA THR A 2 -13.62 -33.96 8.15
C THR A 2 -13.70 -35.36 7.55
N TYR A 3 -12.82 -35.71 6.61
CA TYR A 3 -12.80 -37.05 5.98
C TYR A 3 -12.55 -38.22 6.96
N ARG A 4 -11.76 -38.00 8.03
CA ARG A 4 -11.52 -39.03 9.06
C ARG A 4 -12.73 -39.23 9.97
N LEU A 5 -13.50 -38.18 10.21
CA LEU A 5 -14.71 -38.26 11.04
C LEU A 5 -15.80 -39.07 10.32
N ALA A 6 -16.01 -38.80 9.03
CA ALA A 6 -16.99 -39.52 8.21
C ALA A 6 -16.68 -41.04 8.12
N ASP A 7 -15.41 -41.42 7.95
CA ASP A 7 -15.02 -42.84 7.91
C ASP A 7 -15.25 -43.55 9.26
N SER A 8 -14.97 -42.86 10.38
CA SER A 8 -15.24 -43.42 11.72
C SER A 8 -16.73 -43.58 12.00
N GLN A 9 -17.56 -42.65 11.50
CA GLN A 9 -19.00 -42.65 11.70
C GLN A 9 -19.67 -43.78 10.88
N LEU A 10 -19.23 -43.97 9.63
CA LEU A 10 -19.65 -45.07 8.77
C LEU A 10 -19.30 -46.44 9.39
N ARG A 11 -18.10 -46.57 9.96
CA ARG A 11 -17.68 -47.80 10.66
C ARG A 11 -18.55 -48.10 11.88
N ASN A 12 -18.93 -47.08 12.64
CA ASN A 12 -19.80 -47.23 13.81
C ASN A 12 -21.22 -47.63 13.41
N GLU A 13 -21.76 -47.05 12.33
CA GLU A 13 -23.08 -47.41 11.80
C GLU A 13 -23.10 -48.85 11.24
N LEU A 14 -22.03 -49.26 10.54
CA LEU A 14 -21.86 -50.64 10.07
C LEU A 14 -21.71 -51.63 11.24
N ALA A 15 -20.98 -51.26 12.29
CA ALA A 15 -20.88 -52.07 13.50
C ALA A 15 -22.24 -52.21 14.21
N GLY A 16 -23.06 -51.16 14.21
CA GLY A 16 -24.43 -51.20 14.73
C GLY A 16 -25.34 -52.14 13.93
N LEU A 17 -25.20 -52.19 12.60
CA LEU A 17 -25.91 -53.16 11.76
C LEU A 17 -25.53 -54.60 12.14
N ILE A 18 -24.23 -54.87 12.30
CA ILE A 18 -23.72 -56.21 12.70
C ILE A 18 -24.22 -56.58 14.10
N HIS A 19 -24.25 -55.64 15.03
CA HIS A 19 -24.76 -55.86 16.38
C HIS A 19 -26.24 -56.22 16.40
N ASN A 20 -27.08 -55.55 15.59
CA ASN A 20 -28.50 -55.87 15.47
C ASN A 20 -28.73 -57.33 15.05
N PHE A 21 -27.89 -57.89 14.16
CA PHE A 21 -27.97 -59.31 13.77
C PHE A 21 -27.48 -60.26 14.86
N GLN A 22 -26.57 -59.82 15.73
CA GLN A 22 -26.08 -60.62 16.86
C GLN A 22 -27.10 -60.74 18.01
N GLU A 23 -28.02 -59.78 18.13
CA GLU A 23 -29.09 -59.79 19.15
C GLU A 23 -30.32 -60.63 18.75
N MET A 24 -30.42 -61.02 17.47
CA MET A 24 -31.53 -61.86 16.99
C MET A 24 -31.38 -63.30 17.48
N SER A 25 -32.50 -63.93 17.83
CA SER A 25 -32.53 -65.33 18.25
C SER A 25 -32.23 -66.27 17.08
N LYS A 26 -31.81 -67.50 17.40
CA LYS A 26 -31.50 -68.53 16.39
C LYS A 26 -32.69 -68.78 15.46
N ASP A 27 -33.91 -68.81 15.99
CA ASP A 27 -35.12 -69.07 15.20
C ASP A 27 -35.46 -67.89 14.27
N GLU A 28 -35.20 -66.64 14.72
CA GLU A 28 -35.35 -65.44 13.90
C GLU A 28 -34.30 -65.35 12.78
N LEU A 29 -33.06 -65.73 13.06
CA LEU A 29 -31.98 -65.78 12.05
C LEU A 29 -32.23 -66.89 11.02
N THR A 30 -32.69 -68.05 11.46
CA THR A 30 -33.08 -69.16 10.57
C THR A 30 -34.28 -68.75 9.71
N CYS A 31 -35.29 -68.10 10.28
CA CYS A 31 -36.41 -67.51 9.53
C CYS A 31 -35.93 -66.44 8.52
N LEU A 32 -34.96 -65.60 8.88
CA LEU A 32 -34.43 -64.57 7.98
C LEU A 32 -33.72 -65.16 6.75
N ILE A 33 -33.10 -66.34 6.90
CA ILE A 33 -32.38 -67.06 5.84
C ILE A 33 -33.34 -67.94 5.01
N GLU A 34 -34.37 -68.51 5.64
CA GLU A 34 -35.29 -69.47 5.00
C GLU A 34 -36.54 -68.80 4.42
N CYS A 35 -37.00 -67.68 4.96
CA CYS A 35 -38.16 -66.93 4.48
C CYS A 35 -37.76 -65.85 3.48
N GLU A 36 -37.51 -66.27 2.23
CA GLU A 36 -37.43 -65.45 1.01
C GLU A 36 -36.41 -64.29 1.06
N ASP A 37 -35.45 -64.27 0.12
CA ASP A 37 -34.34 -63.29 0.05
C ASP A 37 -34.80 -61.82 0.21
N ALA A 38 -36.05 -61.52 -0.17
CA ALA A 38 -36.71 -60.23 -0.01
C ALA A 38 -36.75 -59.68 1.43
N THR A 39 -36.72 -60.53 2.47
CA THR A 39 -36.74 -60.10 3.88
C THR A 39 -35.37 -59.59 4.34
N LEU A 40 -34.30 -60.28 3.94
CA LEU A 40 -32.91 -59.86 4.14
C LEU A 40 -32.62 -58.58 3.36
N ASP A 41 -33.01 -58.53 2.08
CA ASP A 41 -32.85 -57.34 1.24
C ASP A 41 -33.57 -56.13 1.84
N ARG A 42 -34.77 -56.32 2.40
CA ARG A 42 -35.48 -55.25 3.13
C ARG A 42 -34.72 -54.75 4.36
N GLN A 43 -33.99 -55.61 5.08
CA GLN A 43 -33.17 -55.15 6.21
C GLN A 43 -31.92 -54.39 5.76
N PHE A 44 -31.35 -54.69 4.60
CA PHE A 44 -30.21 -53.95 4.07
C PHE A 44 -30.60 -52.65 3.35
N ILE A 45 -31.79 -52.58 2.77
CA ILE A 45 -32.30 -51.39 2.07
C ILE A 45 -33.02 -50.46 3.06
N ASP A 46 -33.95 -51.00 3.85
CA ASP A 46 -34.83 -50.26 4.75
C ASP A 46 -34.60 -50.62 6.24
N GLY A 47 -33.45 -51.20 6.59
CA GLY A 47 -33.09 -51.40 7.98
C GLY A 47 -32.86 -50.07 8.73
N PRO A 48 -32.90 -50.09 10.07
CA PRO A 48 -32.63 -48.91 10.88
C PRO A 48 -31.23 -48.32 10.66
N ALA A 49 -30.21 -49.17 10.47
CA ALA A 49 -28.84 -48.73 10.18
C ALA A 49 -28.68 -48.23 8.72
N ALA A 50 -29.35 -48.84 7.75
CA ALA A 50 -29.38 -48.36 6.36
C ALA A 50 -30.00 -46.95 6.27
N ARG A 51 -31.12 -46.72 6.96
CA ARG A 51 -31.73 -45.39 7.08
C ARG A 51 -30.87 -44.38 7.86
N ALA A 52 -30.13 -44.82 8.87
CA ALA A 52 -29.19 -43.95 9.58
C ALA A 52 -28.07 -43.46 8.64
N MET A 53 -27.51 -44.39 7.87
CA MET A 53 -26.48 -44.11 6.88
C MET A 53 -26.99 -43.22 5.74
N GLU A 54 -28.22 -43.45 5.28
CA GLU A 54 -28.85 -42.58 4.28
C GLU A 54 -29.08 -41.16 4.81
N ARG A 55 -29.52 -41.02 6.07
CA ARG A 55 -29.66 -39.70 6.71
C ARG A 55 -28.31 -38.99 6.84
N SER A 56 -27.27 -39.70 7.29
CA SER A 56 -25.90 -39.18 7.39
C SER A 56 -25.36 -38.76 6.02
N ARG A 57 -25.56 -39.58 4.98
CA ARG A 57 -25.23 -39.26 3.59
C ARG A 57 -25.93 -37.98 3.13
N ASN A 58 -27.24 -37.88 3.36
CA ASN A 58 -28.02 -36.72 2.93
C ASN A 58 -27.58 -35.44 3.68
N GLN A 59 -27.28 -35.53 4.97
CA GLN A 59 -26.71 -34.42 5.75
C GLN A 59 -25.37 -33.96 5.19
N LEU A 60 -24.46 -34.89 4.86
CA LEU A 60 -23.16 -34.56 4.26
C LEU A 60 -23.32 -33.93 2.87
N ILE A 61 -24.27 -34.40 2.06
CA ILE A 61 -24.57 -33.81 0.75
C ILE A 61 -25.11 -32.38 0.92
N GLU A 62 -26.01 -32.15 1.87
CA GLU A 62 -26.53 -30.81 2.16
C GLU A 62 -25.45 -29.87 2.67
N GLU A 63 -24.58 -30.33 3.57
CA GLU A 63 -23.46 -29.57 4.07
C GLU A 63 -22.47 -29.24 2.95
N ASN A 64 -22.10 -30.22 2.12
CA ASN A 64 -21.23 -30.01 0.98
C ASN A 64 -21.83 -29.00 -0.01
N ARG A 65 -23.13 -29.12 -0.32
CA ARG A 65 -23.86 -28.15 -1.16
C ARG A 65 -23.85 -26.76 -0.54
N ARG A 66 -24.02 -26.64 0.79
CA ARG A 66 -23.96 -25.35 1.50
C ARG A 66 -22.58 -24.73 1.37
N ILE A 67 -21.52 -25.50 1.62
CA ILE A 67 -20.12 -25.05 1.52
C ILE A 67 -19.78 -24.67 0.07
N ALA A 68 -20.20 -25.47 -0.92
CA ALA A 68 -19.98 -25.18 -2.32
C ALA A 68 -20.64 -23.86 -2.73
N ARG A 69 -21.89 -23.61 -2.31
CA ARG A 69 -22.57 -22.33 -2.54
C ARG A 69 -21.83 -21.16 -1.89
N GLU A 70 -21.41 -21.31 -0.64
CA GLU A 70 -20.66 -20.29 0.09
C GLU A 70 -19.30 -20.00 -0.56
N ASN A 71 -18.63 -21.02 -1.09
CA ASN A 71 -17.36 -20.87 -1.81
C ASN A 71 -17.55 -20.08 -3.11
N VAL A 72 -18.61 -20.37 -3.88
CA VAL A 72 -18.93 -19.63 -5.12
C VAL A 72 -19.24 -18.16 -4.81
N GLU A 73 -19.99 -17.88 -3.75
CA GLU A 73 -20.27 -16.51 -3.32
C GLU A 73 -19.00 -15.75 -2.92
N LYS A 74 -18.12 -16.40 -2.13
CA LYS A 74 -16.82 -15.84 -1.74
C LYS A 74 -15.92 -15.59 -2.94
N GLU A 75 -15.89 -16.51 -3.91
CA GLU A 75 -15.12 -16.34 -5.14
C GLU A 75 -15.61 -15.13 -5.93
N THR A 76 -16.93 -15.00 -6.12
CA THR A 76 -17.55 -13.86 -6.80
C THR A 76 -17.16 -12.55 -6.12
N ARG A 77 -17.35 -12.45 -4.80
CA ARG A 77 -16.98 -11.27 -4.00
C ARG A 77 -15.48 -10.97 -4.06
N PHE A 78 -14.63 -12.00 -4.04
CA PHE A 78 -13.18 -11.83 -4.16
C PHE A 78 -12.80 -11.21 -5.51
N PHE A 79 -13.39 -11.69 -6.62
CA PHE A 79 -13.12 -11.14 -7.94
C PHE A 79 -13.61 -9.69 -8.07
N GLU A 80 -14.78 -9.36 -7.52
CA GLU A 80 -15.28 -7.98 -7.48
C GLU A 80 -14.31 -7.05 -6.74
N LEU A 81 -13.92 -7.40 -5.51
CA LEU A 81 -12.99 -6.59 -4.72
C LEU A 81 -11.62 -6.47 -5.39
N ARG A 82 -11.11 -7.55 -5.98
CA ARG A 82 -9.86 -7.55 -6.73
C ARG A 82 -9.92 -6.59 -7.91
N ASN A 83 -11.01 -6.62 -8.68
CA ASN A 83 -11.19 -5.73 -9.84
C ASN A 83 -11.30 -4.27 -9.40
N GLN A 84 -12.03 -3.98 -8.32
CA GLN A 84 -12.11 -2.64 -7.75
C GLN A 84 -10.74 -2.14 -7.29
N LEU A 85 -9.96 -2.98 -6.61
CA LEU A 85 -8.61 -2.64 -6.18
C LEU A 85 -7.69 -2.35 -7.38
N LEU A 86 -7.75 -3.18 -8.43
CA LEU A 86 -6.97 -2.97 -9.64
C LEU A 86 -7.36 -1.67 -10.33
N GLN A 87 -8.66 -1.36 -10.40
CA GLN A 87 -9.14 -0.10 -10.96
C GLN A 87 -8.59 1.10 -10.17
N MET A 88 -8.75 1.11 -8.84
CA MET A 88 -8.21 2.18 -7.99
C MET A 88 -6.70 2.32 -8.10
N TYR A 89 -5.98 1.20 -8.19
CA TYR A 89 -4.54 1.20 -8.39
C TYR A 89 -4.15 1.83 -9.74
N HIS A 90 -4.86 1.48 -10.81
CA HIS A 90 -4.62 2.09 -12.12
C HIS A 90 -4.95 3.57 -12.13
N GLU A 91 -6.06 4.00 -11.54
CA GLU A 91 -6.43 5.40 -11.39
C GLU A 91 -5.38 6.19 -10.60
N GLY A 92 -4.95 5.67 -9.44
CA GLY A 92 -3.90 6.27 -8.63
C GLY A 92 -2.57 6.36 -9.36
N LYS A 93 -2.20 5.33 -10.13
CA LYS A 93 -1.00 5.33 -10.98
C LYS A 93 -1.08 6.40 -12.06
N GLN A 94 -2.22 6.55 -12.73
CA GLN A 94 -2.42 7.60 -13.74
C GLN A 94 -2.36 8.99 -13.12
N LEU A 95 -2.99 9.19 -11.96
CA LEU A 95 -2.95 10.47 -11.26
C LEU A 95 -1.52 10.83 -10.86
N LYS A 96 -0.75 9.87 -10.35
CA LYS A 96 0.68 10.06 -10.05
C LYS A 96 1.46 10.51 -11.29
N LEU A 97 1.29 9.83 -12.42
CA LEU A 97 1.95 10.20 -13.68
C LEU A 97 1.56 11.61 -14.14
N ASN A 98 0.30 11.99 -13.97
CA ASN A 98 -0.16 13.33 -14.30
C ASN A 98 0.48 14.40 -13.41
N VAL A 99 0.62 14.13 -12.11
CA VAL A 99 1.31 15.04 -11.17
C VAL A 99 2.79 15.17 -11.53
N GLU A 100 3.47 14.05 -11.82
CA GLU A 100 4.88 14.07 -12.23
C GLU A 100 5.08 14.90 -13.52
N LYS A 101 4.22 14.71 -14.53
CA LYS A 101 4.25 15.55 -15.74
C LYS A 101 4.01 17.01 -15.46
N LEU A 102 3.01 17.33 -14.63
CA LEU A 102 2.70 18.72 -14.28
C LEU A 102 3.85 19.37 -13.49
N GLN A 103 4.60 18.59 -12.72
CA GLN A 103 5.79 19.05 -12.01
C GLN A 103 6.99 19.26 -12.94
N GLU A 104 7.13 18.45 -13.99
CA GLU A 104 8.14 18.64 -15.05
C GLU A 104 7.82 19.86 -15.93
N ASP A 105 6.55 20.03 -16.32
CA ASP A 105 6.07 21.13 -17.16
C ASP A 105 5.94 22.45 -16.38
N ALA A 106 5.79 22.38 -15.06
CA ALA A 106 5.89 23.57 -14.23
C ALA A 106 7.31 24.13 -14.40
N PRO A 107 7.48 25.39 -14.86
CA PRO A 107 8.79 26.00 -14.86
C PRO A 107 9.34 25.85 -13.45
N GLN A 108 10.62 25.51 -13.32
CA GLN A 108 11.40 25.46 -12.08
C GLN A 108 11.48 26.85 -11.41
N ALA A 109 10.41 27.64 -11.41
CA ALA A 109 10.08 28.53 -10.32
C ALA A 109 9.93 27.64 -9.10
N SER A 110 11.07 27.38 -8.47
CA SER A 110 11.22 26.88 -7.11
C SER A 110 9.95 27.13 -6.31
N THR A 111 9.43 26.09 -5.67
CA THR A 111 8.27 26.16 -4.78
C THR A 111 8.41 27.26 -3.70
N ALA A 112 9.62 27.79 -3.52
CA ALA A 112 9.90 28.99 -2.75
C ALA A 112 9.82 30.27 -3.61
N PRO A 113 9.15 31.34 -3.13
CA PRO A 113 9.30 32.66 -3.73
C PRO A 113 10.80 33.01 -3.84
N PRO A 114 11.22 33.72 -4.90
CA PRO A 114 12.63 34.08 -5.09
C PRO A 114 13.15 34.79 -3.84
N SER A 115 14.38 34.48 -3.43
CA SER A 115 15.00 35.13 -2.28
C SER A 115 15.06 36.64 -2.49
N LEU A 116 15.04 37.43 -1.41
CA LEU A 116 15.11 38.88 -1.51
C LEU A 116 16.38 39.36 -2.26
N ASP A 117 17.51 38.64 -2.11
CA ASP A 117 18.73 38.86 -2.90
C ASP A 117 18.50 38.65 -4.40
N THR A 118 17.77 37.60 -4.77
CA THR A 118 17.43 37.30 -6.17
C THR A 118 16.54 38.41 -6.74
N ILE A 119 15.55 38.87 -5.96
CA ILE A 119 14.65 39.97 -6.35
C ILE A 119 15.44 41.26 -6.53
N GLN A 120 16.39 41.59 -5.63
CA GLN A 120 17.25 42.76 -5.76
C GLN A 120 18.07 42.70 -7.05
N ALA A 121 18.77 41.57 -7.31
CA ALA A 121 19.60 41.41 -8.50
C ALA A 121 18.79 41.55 -9.80
N LEU A 122 17.58 40.97 -9.83
CA LEU A 122 16.66 41.11 -10.96
C LEU A 122 16.19 42.56 -11.16
N LEU A 123 15.88 43.27 -10.08
CA LEU A 123 15.51 44.69 -10.15
C LEU A 123 16.66 45.57 -10.64
N GLU A 124 17.90 45.30 -10.22
CA GLU A 124 19.10 46.02 -10.69
C GLU A 124 19.35 45.77 -12.17
N ALA A 125 19.26 44.53 -12.63
CA ALA A 125 19.40 44.17 -14.04
C ALA A 125 18.32 44.88 -14.88
N ALA A 126 17.07 44.80 -14.44
CA ALA A 126 15.93 45.44 -15.11
C ALA A 126 15.99 46.97 -15.08
N ALA A 127 16.64 47.58 -14.07
CA ALA A 127 16.88 49.02 -14.00
C ALA A 127 17.94 49.45 -15.02
N ARG A 128 19.07 48.71 -15.11
CA ARG A 128 20.12 48.95 -16.11
C ARG A 128 19.59 48.80 -17.53
N GLU A 129 18.83 47.75 -17.81
CA GLU A 129 18.23 47.53 -19.13
C GLU A 129 17.35 48.73 -19.55
N THR A 130 16.50 49.23 -18.64
CA THR A 130 15.69 50.42 -18.94
C THR A 130 16.49 51.71 -19.01
N GLU A 131 17.62 51.79 -18.30
CA GLU A 131 18.56 52.91 -18.42
C GLU A 131 19.20 52.93 -19.81
N ASP A 132 19.71 51.78 -20.28
CA ASP A 132 20.29 51.62 -21.62
C ASP A 132 19.26 51.97 -22.72
N VAL A 133 18.00 51.54 -22.57
CA VAL A 133 16.91 51.92 -23.48
C VAL A 133 16.70 53.43 -23.48
N SER A 134 16.69 54.07 -22.30
CA SER A 134 16.54 55.53 -22.20
C SER A 134 17.72 56.27 -22.83
N GLU A 135 18.94 55.73 -22.73
CA GLU A 135 20.13 56.28 -23.37
C GLU A 135 20.09 56.11 -24.89
N SER A 136 19.60 54.97 -25.39
CA SER A 136 19.37 54.77 -26.83
C SER A 136 18.39 55.81 -27.38
N ILE A 137 17.28 56.06 -26.68
CA ILE A 137 16.30 57.08 -27.08
C ILE A 137 16.94 58.47 -27.10
N ALA A 138 17.81 58.79 -26.14
CA ALA A 138 18.54 60.06 -26.13
C ALA A 138 19.53 60.18 -27.30
N ASN A 139 20.25 59.10 -27.62
CA ASN A 139 21.17 59.07 -28.77
C ASN A 139 20.43 59.20 -30.11
N ASP A 140 19.26 58.58 -30.25
CA ASP A 140 18.41 58.71 -31.44
C ASP A 140 17.94 60.15 -31.65
N PHE A 141 17.65 60.87 -30.56
CA PHE A 141 17.31 62.29 -30.63
C PHE A 141 18.52 63.15 -31.01
N LEU A 142 19.69 62.93 -30.41
CA LEU A 142 20.92 63.67 -30.71
C LEU A 142 21.40 63.46 -32.16
N SER A 143 21.15 62.27 -32.72
CA SER A 143 21.42 61.96 -34.13
C SER A 143 20.35 62.47 -35.10
N SER A 144 19.31 63.17 -34.61
CA SER A 144 18.16 63.64 -35.39
C SER A 144 17.37 62.50 -36.07
N THR A 145 17.45 61.28 -35.53
CA THR A 145 16.71 60.10 -36.01
C THR A 145 15.23 60.16 -35.61
N ILE A 146 14.93 60.74 -34.44
CA ILE A 146 13.56 60.94 -33.93
C ILE A 146 13.26 62.42 -33.72
N SER A 147 11.98 62.78 -33.80
CA SER A 147 11.51 64.16 -33.55
C SER A 147 11.49 64.50 -32.05
N ALA A 148 11.44 65.81 -31.72
CA ALA A 148 11.37 66.25 -30.32
C ALA A 148 10.09 65.78 -29.60
N GLU A 149 8.96 65.70 -30.31
CA GLU A 149 7.70 65.22 -29.75
C GLU A 149 7.75 63.72 -29.46
N GLU A 150 8.35 62.94 -30.36
CA GLU A 150 8.56 61.50 -30.20
C GLU A 150 9.57 61.18 -29.08
N PHE A 151 10.63 61.97 -28.96
CA PHE A 151 11.59 61.87 -27.87
C PHE A 151 10.90 62.06 -26.51
N LEU A 152 10.13 63.14 -26.34
CA LEU A 152 9.43 63.40 -25.07
C LEU A 152 8.44 62.28 -24.72
N ALA A 153 7.70 61.78 -25.72
CA ALA A 153 6.73 60.70 -25.51
C ALA A 153 7.37 59.40 -25.01
N LYS A 154 8.58 59.05 -25.50
CA LYS A 154 9.25 57.79 -25.14
C LYS A 154 10.22 57.93 -23.95
N PHE A 155 10.98 59.02 -23.91
CA PHE A 155 12.05 59.21 -22.94
C PHE A 155 11.53 59.41 -21.51
N ILE A 156 10.46 60.19 -21.34
CA ILE A 156 9.91 60.48 -20.00
C ILE A 156 9.45 59.17 -19.32
N ASP A 157 8.70 58.34 -20.04
CA ASP A 157 8.19 57.08 -19.49
C ASP A 157 9.33 56.09 -19.22
N SER A 158 10.26 55.94 -20.17
CA SER A 158 11.43 55.06 -20.00
C SER A 158 12.32 55.50 -18.82
N ARG A 159 12.58 56.80 -18.68
CA ARG A 159 13.40 57.36 -17.60
C ARG A 159 12.71 57.26 -16.24
N LYS A 160 11.40 57.48 -16.19
CA LYS A 160 10.57 57.28 -14.99
C LYS A 160 10.63 55.83 -14.53
N ASP A 161 10.48 54.88 -15.44
CA ASP A 161 10.53 53.45 -15.12
C ASP A 161 11.91 53.02 -14.62
N SER A 162 13.00 53.50 -15.27
CA SER A 162 14.37 53.26 -14.82
C SER A 162 14.59 53.76 -13.39
N HIS A 163 14.21 55.01 -13.09
CA HIS A 163 14.33 55.57 -11.74
C HIS A 163 13.49 54.80 -10.71
N LEU A 164 12.26 54.41 -11.06
CA LEU A 164 11.40 53.66 -10.15
C LEU A 164 11.99 52.28 -9.82
N ARG A 165 12.53 51.57 -10.83
CA ARG A 165 13.18 50.26 -10.63
C ARG A 165 14.45 50.39 -9.78
N ARG A 166 15.25 51.43 -10.02
CA ARG A 166 16.44 51.73 -9.22
C ARG A 166 16.09 51.99 -7.74
N VAL A 167 15.09 52.83 -7.47
CA VAL A 167 14.64 53.07 -6.09
C VAL A 167 14.12 51.79 -5.43
N ARG A 168 13.41 50.93 -6.18
CA ARG A 168 12.96 49.63 -5.67
C ARG A 168 14.12 48.69 -5.36
N ALA A 169 15.16 48.65 -6.19
CA ALA A 169 16.37 47.88 -5.93
C ALA A 169 17.12 48.39 -4.69
N GLU A 170 17.28 49.72 -4.56
CA GLU A 170 17.89 50.35 -3.39
C GLU A 170 17.10 50.04 -2.11
N LYS A 171 15.76 50.05 -2.18
CA LYS A 171 14.91 49.69 -1.04
C LYS A 171 15.01 48.21 -0.68
N ALA A 172 15.09 47.32 -1.68
CA ALA A 172 15.32 45.88 -1.45
C ALA A 172 16.68 45.64 -0.78
N ALA A 173 17.73 46.34 -1.21
CA ALA A 173 19.05 46.29 -0.59
C ALA A 173 19.03 46.81 0.87
N GLU A 174 18.25 47.84 1.17
CA GLU A 174 18.06 48.32 2.55
C GLU A 174 17.39 47.25 3.42
N LEU A 175 16.32 46.61 2.93
CA LEU A 175 15.64 45.53 3.65
C LEU A 175 16.57 44.34 3.94
N LEU A 176 17.45 43.97 2.99
CA LEU A 176 18.48 42.94 3.21
C LEU A 176 19.47 43.34 4.31
N ARG A 177 19.85 44.61 4.38
CA ARG A 177 20.74 45.13 5.43
C ARG A 177 20.05 45.16 6.78
N GLU A 178 18.76 45.50 6.84
CA GLU A 178 17.96 45.45 8.07
C GLU A 178 17.79 44.01 8.57
N GLN A 179 17.51 43.06 7.68
CA GLN A 179 17.43 41.64 8.00
C GLN A 179 18.73 41.13 8.63
N ASN A 180 19.89 41.51 8.05
CA ASN A 180 21.21 41.14 8.56
C ASN A 180 21.63 41.93 9.82
N ARG A 181 20.94 43.04 10.13
CA ARG A 181 21.19 43.86 11.33
C ARG A 181 20.46 43.36 12.56
N VAL A 182 19.42 42.54 12.43
CA VAL A 182 18.84 41.85 13.58
C VAL A 182 19.89 40.85 14.05
N PRO A 183 20.55 41.08 15.21
CA PRO A 183 21.33 40.02 15.79
C PRO A 183 20.30 38.98 16.21
N THR A 184 20.39 37.76 15.65
CA THR A 184 19.87 36.56 16.31
C THR A 184 20.70 36.31 17.58
N ALA A 185 20.80 37.31 18.46
CA ALA A 185 21.11 37.15 19.84
C ALA A 185 19.81 36.64 20.48
N VAL A 186 19.49 35.38 20.22
CA VAL A 186 18.80 34.61 21.24
C VAL A 186 19.72 34.68 22.46
N PRO A 187 19.30 35.27 23.59
CA PRO A 187 19.98 34.96 24.83
C PRO A 187 19.87 33.45 24.96
N SER A 188 21.02 32.76 24.99
CA SER A 188 21.08 31.37 25.41
C SER A 188 20.60 31.37 26.85
N PHE A 189 19.30 31.20 27.04
CA PHE A 189 18.75 30.85 28.34
C PHE A 189 19.46 29.55 28.73
N PRO A 190 20.08 29.46 29.92
CA PRO A 190 20.68 28.22 30.36
C PRO A 190 19.58 27.17 30.32
N ARG A 191 19.70 26.18 29.43
CA ARG A 191 18.86 25.00 29.49
C ARG A 191 19.04 24.43 30.88
N TYR A 192 17.96 24.40 31.65
CA TYR A 192 17.93 23.61 32.87
C TYR A 192 18.11 22.15 32.44
N VAL A 193 19.31 21.62 32.65
CA VAL A 193 19.60 20.19 32.51
C VAL A 193 19.15 19.57 33.83
N PRO A 194 18.07 18.76 33.87
CA PRO A 194 17.76 18.00 35.07
C PRO A 194 18.94 17.07 35.36
N PRO A 195 19.29 16.84 36.64
CA PRO A 195 20.45 16.05 37.00
C PRO A 195 20.29 14.65 36.42
N SER A 196 21.15 14.33 35.46
CA SER A 196 21.34 12.99 34.93
C SER A 196 21.77 12.10 36.09
N GLY A 197 20.83 11.31 36.63
CA GLY A 197 21.17 10.12 37.39
C GLY A 197 21.94 9.19 36.45
N GLU A 198 23.25 9.10 36.67
CA GLU A 198 24.14 8.16 36.02
C GLU A 198 23.73 6.74 36.39
N TYR A 199 22.89 6.11 35.57
CA TYR A 199 22.79 4.65 35.57
C TYR A 199 23.88 4.12 34.63
N GLN A 200 25.06 3.87 35.19
CA GLN A 200 26.05 2.99 34.59
C GLN A 200 25.59 1.54 34.80
N PRO A 201 25.35 0.74 33.75
CA PRO A 201 25.17 -0.70 33.91
C PRO A 201 26.51 -1.32 34.36
N PRO A 202 26.49 -2.31 35.27
CA PRO A 202 27.71 -2.86 35.86
C PRO A 202 28.54 -3.62 34.82
N SER A 203 29.85 -3.35 34.80
CA SER A 203 30.84 -4.11 34.04
C SER A 203 31.11 -5.46 34.72
N LEU A 204 30.95 -6.56 33.97
CA LEU A 204 31.36 -7.89 34.42
C LEU A 204 32.89 -8.05 34.34
N PRO A 205 33.51 -8.83 35.26
CA PRO A 205 34.94 -9.06 35.26
C PRO A 205 35.34 -10.07 34.17
N THR A 206 36.29 -9.69 33.31
CA THR A 206 36.99 -10.59 32.39
C THR A 206 38.23 -11.17 33.09
N VAL A 207 38.21 -12.48 33.37
CA VAL A 207 39.43 -13.29 33.56
C VAL A 207 39.20 -14.68 32.95
N GLY A 208 39.90 -14.96 31.84
CA GLY A 208 40.33 -16.32 31.46
C GLY A 208 39.33 -17.23 30.73
N PRO A 209 39.81 -18.27 30.00
CA PRO A 209 39.38 -18.54 28.62
C PRO A 209 38.66 -19.88 28.43
N GLN A 210 37.79 -19.98 27.41
CA GLN A 210 37.76 -21.05 26.39
C GLN A 210 36.41 -21.18 25.65
N TYR A 211 36.51 -21.25 24.32
CA TYR A 211 35.71 -22.05 23.37
C TYR A 211 34.22 -21.73 23.16
N GLY A 212 33.95 -21.19 21.96
CA GLY A 212 32.89 -21.58 21.01
C GLY A 212 31.42 -21.59 21.46
N PRO A 213 30.51 -20.81 20.84
CA PRO A 213 29.10 -20.93 21.17
C PRO A 213 28.48 -22.20 20.56
N PRO A 214 27.76 -23.00 21.36
CA PRO A 214 27.01 -24.18 20.94
C PRO A 214 25.70 -23.77 20.25
N GLN A 215 25.28 -24.58 19.28
CA GLN A 215 23.97 -24.46 18.65
C GLN A 215 22.86 -24.90 19.60
N GLN A 216 21.75 -24.16 19.65
CA GLN A 216 20.46 -24.71 20.06
C GLN A 216 19.29 -23.93 19.44
N ALA A 217 18.30 -24.72 19.03
CA ALA A 217 17.35 -24.49 17.96
C ALA A 217 16.19 -23.54 18.33
N LEU A 218 15.77 -22.71 17.36
CA LEU A 218 14.50 -22.01 17.38
C LEU A 218 13.40 -22.88 16.74
N PRO A 219 12.18 -22.93 17.32
CA PRO A 219 11.06 -23.70 16.77
C PRO A 219 10.53 -23.11 15.47
N TYR A 220 10.39 -23.98 14.47
CA TYR A 220 10.02 -23.67 13.08
C TYR A 220 8.50 -23.43 12.94
N LEU A 221 8.09 -22.25 12.47
CA LEU A 221 6.75 -21.97 11.98
C LEU A 221 6.71 -22.24 10.46
N PRO A 222 5.78 -23.08 9.93
CA PRO A 222 5.74 -23.39 8.52
C PRO A 222 5.02 -22.27 7.76
N TYR A 223 5.78 -21.42 7.07
CA TYR A 223 5.25 -20.57 6.00
C TYR A 223 5.29 -21.34 4.67
N PRO A 224 4.23 -21.28 3.83
CA PRO A 224 4.25 -21.89 2.51
C PRO A 224 5.22 -21.12 1.60
N THR A 225 6.21 -21.85 1.08
CA THR A 225 7.28 -21.35 0.21
C THR A 225 6.76 -20.80 -1.11
N ALA A 226 7.34 -19.67 -1.53
CA ALA A 226 7.18 -19.09 -2.84
C ALA A 226 7.63 -20.05 -3.95
N TYR A 227 6.82 -20.19 -5.01
CA TYR A 227 7.17 -20.95 -6.22
C TYR A 227 8.21 -20.19 -7.09
N PRO A 228 9.18 -20.89 -7.70
CA PRO A 228 10.14 -20.29 -8.64
C PRO A 228 9.50 -19.98 -10.01
N PRO A 229 10.13 -19.12 -10.84
CA PRO A 229 9.55 -18.65 -12.10
C PRO A 229 9.78 -19.70 -13.20
N GLY A 230 8.72 -20.36 -13.65
CA GLY A 230 8.81 -21.28 -14.79
C GLY A 230 7.48 -21.90 -15.21
N GLY A 231 6.93 -21.39 -16.31
CA GLY A 231 6.00 -22.11 -17.19
C GLY A 231 4.51 -22.13 -16.80
N PRO A 232 3.59 -22.06 -17.78
CA PRO A 232 2.15 -22.11 -17.52
C PRO A 232 1.72 -23.53 -17.15
N MET A 233 1.18 -23.69 -15.93
CA MET A 233 0.50 -24.93 -15.54
C MET A 233 -0.88 -24.94 -16.20
N SER A 234 -0.99 -25.64 -17.33
CA SER A 234 -2.29 -25.96 -17.95
C SER A 234 -3.08 -26.89 -17.02
N MET A 235 -4.19 -26.38 -16.47
CA MET A 235 -5.22 -27.23 -15.85
C MET A 235 -5.99 -27.98 -16.95
N PRO A 236 -6.29 -29.28 -16.77
CA PRO A 236 -7.15 -30.00 -17.71
C PRO A 236 -8.58 -29.47 -17.61
N THR A 237 -9.12 -29.07 -18.76
CA THR A 237 -10.53 -28.72 -18.94
C THR A 237 -11.41 -29.94 -18.65
N PRO A 238 -12.55 -29.79 -17.94
CA PRO A 238 -13.54 -30.86 -17.85
C PRO A 238 -14.10 -31.12 -19.25
N GLY A 239 -13.89 -32.34 -19.75
CA GLY A 239 -14.52 -32.83 -20.97
C GLY A 239 -16.02 -33.02 -20.78
N SER A 240 -16.71 -32.84 -21.92
CA SER A 240 -18.10 -33.17 -22.26
C SER A 240 -18.57 -34.56 -21.84
#